data_AF-A6G4B8-F1
#
_entry.id   AF-A6G4B8-F1
#
_cell.length_a   1.000
_cell.length_b   1.000
_cell.length_c   1.000
_cell.angle_alpha   90.00
_cell.angle_beta   90.00
_cell.angle_gamma   90.00
#
_symmetry.space_group_name_H-M   'P 1'
#
loop_
_entity.id
_entity.type
_entity.pdbx_description
1 polymer ?
#
loop_
_entity_poly.entity_id
_entity_poly.type
_entity_poly.pdbx_seq_one_letter_code
_entity_poly.pdbx_strand_id
1 'polypeptide(L)'
;MFRGSSIGRQRARSAIRTTGLAALVSLSLPACADDEDRTGDGPSSGGASGLAIPRDGASPEDPAAARSARLETFAVAPSWAELRAFAAQPHATARADLGPHHLHYRAEMSTGPKGLETSAEPLPPVEVDAPVHERFFVVDELELRWASAPGEGPRFHLAQFAHDQLATPGGKPGKDGDTTETRRRELIILDEQRWAVRDHWPWTTGPVESDLWQLWLDDAQHGALDVLELAGPVSDIDAVTAAEHRGRPALRVRLRSSDQTHPERVVDGLDPWRGRAAMELVSGEILLDRATGLWLSATIELRWTFDDRAHRPVAGHVRFDGAVETLETPPTIAPPEDAQPVPERDRPELLRQRLLGGLAGP
;
A
#
# COMPACT_ATOMS: atom_id res chain seq x y z
N MET A 1 -24.46 -44.52 -35.32
CA MET A 1 -25.28 -44.99 -34.18
C MET A 1 -24.99 -44.06 -33.01
N PHE A 2 -25.97 -43.26 -32.63
CA PHE A 2 -25.93 -42.26 -31.55
C PHE A 2 -26.09 -42.94 -30.18
N ARG A 3 -25.34 -42.46 -29.18
CA ARG A 3 -25.57 -42.41 -27.71
C ARG A 3 -24.25 -41.86 -27.13
N GLY A 4 -24.12 -40.66 -26.57
CA GLY A 4 -25.04 -39.88 -25.76
C GLY A 4 -24.74 -40.15 -24.29
N SER A 5 -23.85 -39.37 -23.68
CA SER A 5 -23.97 -39.02 -22.25
C SER A 5 -23.12 -37.79 -21.92
N SER A 6 -23.81 -36.68 -21.73
CA SER A 6 -23.35 -35.44 -21.11
C SER A 6 -23.21 -35.64 -19.61
N ILE A 7 -22.01 -35.43 -19.05
CA ILE A 7 -21.86 -35.08 -17.64
C ILE A 7 -20.86 -33.93 -17.58
N GLY A 8 -21.36 -32.78 -17.15
CA GLY A 8 -20.59 -31.56 -16.98
C GLY A 8 -19.45 -31.76 -15.99
N ARG A 9 -18.31 -31.18 -16.32
CA ARG A 9 -17.33 -30.77 -15.32
C ARG A 9 -17.11 -29.29 -15.51
N GLN A 10 -17.81 -28.52 -14.66
CA GLN A 10 -17.40 -27.18 -14.28
C GLN A 10 -15.93 -27.27 -13.87
N ARG A 11 -15.03 -26.77 -14.73
CA ARG A 11 -13.66 -26.53 -14.32
C ARG A 11 -13.71 -25.38 -13.33
N ALA A 12 -13.63 -25.71 -12.05
CA ALA A 12 -13.31 -24.79 -10.99
C ALA A 12 -11.95 -24.15 -11.34
N ARG A 13 -12.00 -22.93 -11.87
CA ARG A 13 -10.83 -22.06 -11.94
C ARG A 13 -10.46 -21.76 -10.50
N SER A 14 -9.42 -22.42 -10.01
CA SER A 14 -8.80 -22.13 -8.71
C SER A 14 -8.29 -20.69 -8.79
N ALA A 15 -9.03 -19.78 -8.17
CA ALA A 15 -8.67 -18.38 -8.03
C ALA A 15 -7.64 -18.28 -6.90
N ILE A 16 -6.37 -18.46 -7.23
CA ILE A 16 -5.27 -17.94 -6.41
C ILE A 16 -5.05 -16.51 -6.91
N ARG A 17 -5.82 -15.57 -6.35
CA ARG A 17 -5.55 -14.13 -6.46
C ARG A 17 -4.63 -13.78 -5.30
N THR A 18 -3.34 -13.94 -5.51
CA THR A 18 -2.32 -13.55 -4.54
C THR A 18 -2.11 -12.04 -4.67
N THR A 19 -2.45 -11.35 -3.60
CA THR A 19 -2.12 -9.95 -3.32
C THR A 19 -0.61 -9.81 -3.32
N GLY A 20 -0.06 -9.26 -4.41
CA GLY A 20 1.23 -8.57 -4.33
C GLY A 20 1.09 -7.39 -3.37
N LEU A 21 2.20 -6.94 -2.80
CA LEU A 21 2.33 -5.85 -1.83
C LEU A 21 1.83 -4.46 -2.31
N ALA A 22 1.06 -4.39 -3.39
CA ALA A 22 0.24 -3.25 -3.74
C ALA A 22 -1.23 -3.66 -3.53
N ALA A 23 -1.90 -2.98 -2.59
CA ALA A 23 -3.33 -3.07 -2.39
C ALA A 23 -4.07 -3.27 -3.72
N LEU A 24 -4.64 -4.46 -3.91
CA LEU A 24 -5.54 -4.80 -5.01
C LEU A 24 -6.88 -4.10 -4.76
N VAL A 25 -6.87 -2.76 -4.78
CA VAL A 25 -8.07 -1.95 -4.97
C VAL A 25 -8.43 -2.05 -6.45
N SER A 26 -9.05 -3.17 -6.82
CA SER A 26 -9.82 -3.28 -8.05
C SER A 26 -11.06 -2.40 -7.90
N LEU A 27 -10.99 -1.13 -8.31
CA LEU A 27 -12.18 -0.29 -8.48
C LEU A 27 -12.99 -0.80 -9.67
N SER A 28 -13.82 -1.82 -9.41
CA SER A 28 -15.11 -1.96 -10.06
C SER A 28 -16.09 -1.15 -9.20
N LEU A 29 -16.54 -0.01 -9.70
CA LEU A 29 -17.54 0.85 -9.07
C LEU A 29 -18.78 0.02 -8.69
N PRO A 30 -19.18 -0.09 -7.40
CA PRO A 30 -20.56 -0.34 -7.07
C PRO A 30 -21.29 1.02 -7.08
N ALA A 31 -22.35 1.08 -7.86
CA ALA A 31 -23.29 2.18 -7.86
C ALA A 31 -23.80 2.42 -6.42
N CYS A 32 -23.63 3.65 -5.91
CA CYS A 32 -24.41 4.14 -4.79
C CYS A 32 -25.87 4.19 -5.22
N ALA A 33 -26.70 3.39 -4.56
CA ALA A 33 -28.11 3.66 -4.44
C ALA A 33 -28.26 4.57 -3.22
N ASP A 34 -28.46 5.86 -3.46
CA ASP A 34 -28.98 6.78 -2.46
C ASP A 34 -30.51 6.74 -2.53
N ASP A 35 -31.12 6.22 -1.47
CA ASP A 35 -32.52 6.44 -1.12
C ASP A 35 -32.63 7.85 -0.52
N GLU A 36 -32.98 8.83 -1.35
CA GLU A 36 -33.56 10.09 -0.88
C GLU A 36 -35.08 9.94 -0.83
N ASP A 37 -35.67 9.90 0.37
CA ASP A 37 -36.99 10.50 0.56
C ASP A 37 -37.30 10.79 2.04
N ARG A 38 -37.15 12.06 2.46
CA ARG A 38 -38.29 12.83 3.02
C ARG A 38 -37.90 14.25 3.42
N THR A 39 -38.42 15.16 2.62
CA THR A 39 -38.67 16.58 2.90
C THR A 39 -39.54 16.80 4.15
N GLY A 40 -39.25 17.87 4.89
CA GLY A 40 -40.11 18.41 5.93
C GLY A 40 -39.68 19.82 6.35
N ASP A 41 -40.18 20.83 5.62
CA ASP A 41 -40.07 22.26 5.92
C ASP A 41 -40.69 22.66 7.27
N GLY A 42 -40.13 23.71 7.89
CA GLY A 42 -40.85 24.53 8.89
C GLY A 42 -39.95 25.42 9.77
N PRO A 43 -40.05 26.77 9.69
CA PRO A 43 -39.21 27.70 10.45
C PRO A 43 -39.84 28.09 11.80
N SER A 44 -39.01 28.37 12.82
CA SER A 44 -39.45 28.99 14.07
C SER A 44 -38.32 29.76 14.76
N SER A 45 -38.46 31.08 14.78
CA SER A 45 -37.78 32.04 15.63
C SER A 45 -38.10 31.87 17.12
N GLY A 46 -37.14 32.14 18.00
CA GLY A 46 -37.42 32.38 19.42
C GLY A 46 -36.16 32.30 20.29
N GLY A 47 -35.65 33.46 20.71
CA GLY A 47 -34.50 33.54 21.62
C GLY A 47 -34.88 33.28 23.09
N ALA A 48 -33.88 32.89 23.89
CA ALA A 48 -33.61 33.41 25.23
C ALA A 48 -32.41 32.68 25.86
N SER A 49 -31.52 33.49 26.44
CA SER A 49 -30.82 33.25 27.71
C SER A 49 -29.97 31.99 27.90
N GLY A 50 -28.66 32.19 27.76
CA GLY A 50 -27.78 32.20 28.94
C GLY A 50 -27.64 30.91 29.72
N LEU A 51 -26.66 30.11 29.33
CA LEU A 51 -25.79 29.37 30.25
C LEU A 51 -24.37 29.42 29.67
N ALA A 52 -23.56 30.34 30.21
CA ALA A 52 -22.13 30.36 29.95
C ALA A 52 -21.52 29.10 30.56
N ILE A 53 -21.24 28.11 29.72
CA ILE A 53 -20.37 26.99 30.06
C ILE A 53 -18.98 27.60 30.29
N PRO A 54 -18.33 27.38 31.44
CA PRO A 54 -16.95 27.79 31.60
C PRO A 54 -16.12 27.00 30.59
N ARG A 55 -15.62 27.71 29.56
CA ARG A 55 -14.55 27.19 28.72
C ARG A 55 -13.31 27.17 29.60
N ASP A 56 -13.03 26.02 30.20
CA ASP A 56 -11.69 25.73 30.70
C ASP A 56 -10.71 25.99 29.57
N GLY A 57 -9.88 27.01 29.80
CA GLY A 57 -8.84 27.47 28.89
C GLY A 57 -7.68 26.49 28.86
N ALA A 58 -7.92 25.25 28.44
CA ALA A 58 -6.85 24.42 27.92
C ALA A 58 -6.36 25.10 26.64
N SER A 59 -5.20 25.75 26.70
CA SER A 59 -4.46 26.09 25.49
C SER A 59 -4.40 24.85 24.61
N PRO A 60 -4.68 24.94 23.30
CA PRO A 60 -4.48 23.81 22.41
C PRO A 60 -3.02 23.37 22.58
N GLU A 61 -2.82 22.16 23.10
CA GLU A 61 -1.49 21.58 23.19
C GLU A 61 -0.87 21.60 21.80
N ASP A 62 0.37 22.10 21.71
CA ASP A 62 1.11 22.12 20.46
C ASP A 62 1.25 20.66 19.97
N PRO A 63 0.63 20.29 18.83
CA PRO A 63 0.62 18.92 18.36
C PRO A 63 2.03 18.40 18.07
N ALA A 64 2.98 19.27 17.72
CA ALA A 64 4.38 18.88 17.53
C ALA A 64 5.05 18.50 18.86
N ALA A 65 4.79 19.27 19.93
CA ALA A 65 5.29 18.97 21.27
C ALA A 65 4.72 17.64 21.80
N ALA A 66 3.43 17.37 21.56
CA ALA A 66 2.80 16.12 21.94
C ALA A 66 3.42 14.90 21.20
N ARG A 67 3.70 15.02 19.89
CA ARG A 67 4.39 13.98 19.11
C ARG A 67 5.80 13.70 19.63
N SER A 68 6.57 14.75 19.88
CA SER A 68 7.92 14.63 20.45
C SER A 68 7.89 13.95 21.82
N ALA A 69 6.99 14.35 22.72
CA ALA A 69 6.84 13.73 24.04
C ALA A 69 6.46 12.24 23.97
N ARG A 70 5.60 11.87 23.00
CA ARG A 70 5.25 10.48 22.73
C ARG A 70 6.47 9.65 22.31
N LEU A 71 7.32 10.18 21.43
CA LEU A 71 8.58 9.54 21.03
C LEU A 71 9.57 9.39 22.18
N GLU A 72 9.70 10.39 23.05
CA GLU A 72 10.55 10.29 24.23
C GLU A 72 10.07 9.18 25.17
N THR A 73 8.75 9.07 25.35
CA THR A 73 8.14 7.98 26.14
C THR A 73 8.43 6.62 25.50
N PHE A 74 8.28 6.51 24.19
CA PHE A 74 8.63 5.31 23.43
C PHE A 74 10.12 4.95 23.52
N ALA A 75 11.02 5.93 23.52
CA ALA A 75 12.46 5.69 23.66
C ALA A 75 12.83 5.06 25.01
N VAL A 76 12.08 5.38 26.07
CA VAL A 76 12.29 4.84 27.42
C VAL A 76 11.58 3.49 27.62
N ALA A 77 10.37 3.36 27.09
CA ALA A 77 9.53 2.17 27.22
C ALA A 77 8.99 1.75 25.84
N PRO A 78 9.84 1.12 24.99
CA PRO A 78 9.44 0.76 23.64
C PRO A 78 8.34 -0.30 23.66
N SER A 79 7.34 -0.12 22.82
CA SER A 79 6.28 -1.10 22.63
C SER A 79 5.98 -1.32 21.16
N TRP A 80 5.58 -2.55 20.82
CA TRP A 80 5.25 -2.91 19.44
C TRP A 80 4.07 -2.09 18.88
N ALA A 81 3.06 -1.84 19.72
CA ALA A 81 1.89 -1.05 19.35
C ALA A 81 2.26 0.40 18.97
N GLU A 82 3.18 1.00 19.73
CA GLU A 82 3.68 2.35 19.44
C GLU A 82 4.53 2.37 18.16
N LEU A 83 5.44 1.40 17.98
CA LEU A 83 6.24 1.29 16.75
C LEU A 83 5.34 1.16 15.51
N ARG A 84 4.33 0.29 15.58
CA ARG A 84 3.33 0.14 14.51
C ARG A 84 2.58 1.45 14.25
N ALA A 85 2.20 2.17 15.31
CA ALA A 85 1.52 3.46 15.17
C ALA A 85 2.39 4.53 14.51
N PHE A 86 3.71 4.54 14.77
CA PHE A 86 4.65 5.43 14.08
C PHE A 86 4.80 5.07 12.59
N ALA A 87 4.86 3.78 12.26
CA ALA A 87 4.91 3.30 10.87
C ALA A 87 3.59 3.54 10.10
N ALA A 88 2.45 3.55 10.81
CA ALA A 88 1.12 3.75 10.24
C ALA A 88 0.71 5.23 10.11
N GLN A 89 1.61 6.18 10.35
CA GLN A 89 1.28 7.59 10.17
C GLN A 89 0.92 7.87 8.71
N PRO A 90 -0.17 8.62 8.44
CA PRO A 90 -0.55 8.97 7.07
C PRO A 90 0.48 9.93 6.47
N HIS A 91 0.54 9.96 5.13
CA HIS A 91 1.40 10.89 4.41
C HIS A 91 1.05 12.35 4.73
N ALA A 92 -0.20 12.61 5.15
CA ALA A 92 -0.63 13.91 5.66
C ALA A 92 0.30 14.50 6.72
N THR A 93 0.85 13.67 7.62
CA THR A 93 1.81 14.12 8.62
C THR A 93 3.14 14.53 7.98
N ALA A 94 3.65 13.76 7.02
CA ALA A 94 4.87 14.09 6.28
C ALA A 94 4.75 15.42 5.53
N ARG A 95 3.61 15.69 4.89
CA ARG A 95 3.35 16.97 4.22
C ARG A 95 3.40 18.15 5.19
N ALA A 96 2.78 18.00 6.36
CA ALA A 96 2.69 19.07 7.35
C ALA A 96 4.03 19.35 8.02
N ASP A 97 4.81 18.31 8.33
CA ASP A 97 5.98 18.44 9.20
C ASP A 97 7.33 18.40 8.46
N LEU A 98 7.41 17.75 7.30
CA LEU A 98 8.68 17.64 6.53
C LEU A 98 8.79 18.67 5.40
N GLY A 99 7.67 19.14 4.85
CA GLY A 99 7.65 19.98 3.65
C GLY A 99 8.09 19.19 2.40
N PRO A 100 8.84 19.79 1.45
CA PRO A 100 9.34 19.08 0.27
C PRO A 100 10.21 17.88 0.65
N HIS A 101 9.91 16.71 0.10
CA HIS A 101 10.62 15.47 0.43
C HIS A 101 10.57 14.46 -0.71
N HIS A 102 11.44 13.46 -0.62
CA HIS A 102 11.53 12.33 -1.52
C HIS A 102 11.44 11.04 -0.71
N LEU A 103 10.35 10.29 -0.85
CA LEU A 103 10.20 8.95 -0.31
C LEU A 103 10.48 7.95 -1.42
N HIS A 104 11.35 6.98 -1.17
CA HIS A 104 11.55 5.86 -2.07
C HIS A 104 11.69 4.56 -1.31
N TYR A 105 11.24 3.46 -1.90
CA TYR A 105 11.53 2.14 -1.38
C TYR A 105 11.66 1.10 -2.48
N ARG A 106 12.26 -0.01 -2.10
CA ARG A 106 12.32 -1.26 -2.86
C ARG A 106 11.96 -2.42 -1.95
N ALA A 107 10.94 -3.19 -2.34
CA ALA A 107 10.49 -4.38 -1.65
C ALA A 107 10.62 -5.59 -2.58
N GLU A 108 11.55 -6.49 -2.27
CA GLU A 108 11.66 -7.78 -2.93
C GLU A 108 10.87 -8.83 -2.15
N MET A 109 10.02 -9.58 -2.83
CA MET A 109 9.28 -10.69 -2.24
C MET A 109 9.40 -11.91 -3.13
N SER A 110 9.75 -13.04 -2.53
CA SER A 110 9.78 -14.33 -3.21
C SER A 110 9.04 -15.38 -2.41
N THR A 111 8.37 -16.30 -3.09
CA THR A 111 7.80 -17.50 -2.48
C THR A 111 7.63 -18.58 -3.53
N GLY A 112 7.93 -19.81 -3.15
CA GLY A 112 7.78 -20.96 -4.03
C GLY A 112 8.09 -22.26 -3.31
N PRO A 113 8.17 -23.38 -4.04
CA PRO A 113 8.59 -24.65 -3.47
C PRO A 113 9.95 -24.50 -2.80
N LYS A 114 10.09 -25.11 -1.62
CA LYS A 114 11.31 -24.99 -0.83
C LYS A 114 12.57 -25.35 -1.64
N GLY A 115 13.52 -24.42 -1.74
CA GLY A 115 14.76 -24.53 -2.51
C GLY A 115 14.67 -24.04 -3.96
N LEU A 116 13.51 -23.58 -4.43
CA LEU A 116 13.29 -23.08 -5.80
C LEU A 116 12.74 -21.65 -5.84
N GLU A 117 12.64 -20.95 -4.71
CA GLU A 117 11.95 -19.67 -4.51
C GLU A 117 12.48 -18.55 -5.40
N THR A 118 13.81 -18.53 -5.62
CA THR A 118 14.52 -17.56 -6.46
C THR A 118 15.25 -18.23 -7.62
N SER A 119 15.05 -19.54 -7.82
CA SER A 119 15.76 -20.31 -8.84
C SER A 119 15.32 -19.91 -10.25
N ALA A 120 16.24 -19.83 -11.20
CA ALA A 120 15.92 -19.72 -12.62
C ALA A 120 15.44 -21.07 -13.21
N GLU A 121 15.59 -22.17 -12.47
CA GLU A 121 15.18 -23.50 -12.92
C GLU A 121 13.66 -23.58 -13.10
N PRO A 122 13.19 -24.36 -14.09
CA PRO A 122 11.77 -24.61 -14.29
C PRO A 122 11.20 -25.36 -13.10
N LEU A 123 9.93 -25.07 -12.78
CA LEU A 123 9.21 -25.79 -11.75
C LEU A 123 9.07 -27.28 -12.12
N PRO A 124 9.11 -28.20 -11.13
CA PRO A 124 8.95 -29.62 -11.40
C PRO A 124 7.65 -29.92 -12.14
N PRO A 125 7.65 -30.86 -13.10
CA PRO A 125 6.43 -31.28 -13.75
C PRO A 125 5.47 -31.90 -12.73
N VAL A 126 4.19 -31.62 -12.89
CA VAL A 126 3.12 -32.13 -12.03
C VAL A 126 2.28 -33.12 -12.83
N GLU A 127 1.84 -34.21 -12.19
CA GLU A 127 0.94 -35.18 -12.82
C GLU A 127 -0.38 -34.53 -13.25
N VAL A 128 -1.03 -35.11 -14.26
CA VAL A 128 -2.36 -34.66 -14.69
C VAL A 128 -3.32 -34.77 -13.50
N ASP A 129 -4.08 -33.70 -13.26
CA ASP A 129 -5.02 -33.53 -12.12
C ASP A 129 -4.39 -33.32 -10.74
N ALA A 130 -3.06 -33.22 -10.62
CA ALA A 130 -2.40 -32.80 -9.37
C ALA A 130 -2.26 -31.26 -9.28
N PRO A 131 -2.24 -30.67 -8.06
CA PRO A 131 -2.08 -29.23 -7.87
C PRO A 131 -0.77 -28.71 -8.45
N VAL A 132 -0.81 -27.65 -9.25
CA VAL A 132 0.40 -27.06 -9.86
C VAL A 132 1.33 -26.47 -8.80
N HIS A 133 2.64 -26.49 -9.07
CA HIS A 133 3.58 -25.65 -8.33
C HIS A 133 3.44 -24.22 -8.82
N GLU A 134 3.50 -23.27 -7.89
CA GLU A 134 3.54 -21.84 -8.18
C GLU A 134 4.79 -21.26 -7.53
N ARG A 135 5.47 -20.40 -8.27
CA ARG A 135 6.54 -19.55 -7.76
C ARG A 135 6.25 -18.13 -8.17
N PHE A 136 6.43 -17.23 -7.23
CA PHE A 136 6.26 -15.80 -7.41
C PHE A 136 7.52 -15.10 -6.92
N PHE A 137 8.03 -14.21 -7.76
CA PHE A 137 9.08 -13.26 -7.42
C PHE A 137 8.60 -11.89 -7.88
N VAL A 138 8.51 -10.96 -6.93
CA VAL A 138 8.02 -9.60 -7.13
C VAL A 138 9.07 -8.64 -6.60
N VAL A 139 9.43 -7.65 -7.41
CA VAL A 139 10.18 -6.48 -6.95
C VAL A 139 9.27 -5.28 -7.12
N ASP A 140 8.84 -4.69 -6.00
CA ASP A 140 8.06 -3.46 -5.97
C ASP A 140 8.98 -2.29 -5.65
N GLU A 141 9.03 -1.31 -6.55
CA GLU A 141 9.81 -0.08 -6.42
C GLU A 141 8.85 1.10 -6.44
N LEU A 142 8.99 2.00 -5.48
CA LEU A 142 8.16 3.19 -5.37
C LEU A 142 9.03 4.42 -5.20
N GLU A 143 8.64 5.49 -5.88
CA GLU A 143 9.24 6.81 -5.80
C GLU A 143 8.14 7.86 -5.64
N LEU A 144 8.19 8.64 -4.57
CA LEU A 144 7.32 9.77 -4.31
C LEU A 144 8.16 11.03 -4.14
N ARG A 145 8.03 11.97 -5.08
CA ARG A 145 8.60 13.31 -5.00
C ARG A 145 7.50 14.29 -4.61
N TRP A 146 7.59 14.85 -3.41
CA TRP A 146 6.68 15.87 -2.91
C TRP A 146 7.32 17.26 -3.01
N ALA A 147 6.68 18.18 -3.73
CA ALA A 147 7.22 19.51 -3.99
C ALA A 147 6.58 20.65 -3.19
N SER A 148 5.41 20.45 -2.61
CA SER A 148 4.70 21.50 -1.89
C SER A 148 5.33 21.81 -0.53
N ALA A 149 5.44 23.09 -0.20
CA ALA A 149 5.72 23.51 1.16
C ALA A 149 4.50 23.24 2.08
N PRO A 150 4.68 23.21 3.41
CA PRO A 150 3.56 23.05 4.34
C PRO A 150 2.50 24.14 4.14
N GLY A 151 1.25 23.72 3.95
CA GLY A 151 0.10 24.61 3.72
C GLY A 151 -0.15 24.98 2.25
N GLU A 152 0.72 24.61 1.32
CA GLU A 152 0.48 24.77 -0.12
C GLU A 152 -0.37 23.64 -0.70
N GLY A 153 -1.02 23.89 -1.84
CA GLY A 153 -1.75 22.87 -2.60
C GLY A 153 -0.84 21.73 -3.09
N PRO A 154 -1.38 20.53 -3.37
CA PRO A 154 -0.59 19.35 -3.67
C PRO A 154 0.16 19.48 -5.00
N ARG A 155 1.48 19.24 -4.96
CA ARG A 155 2.37 19.17 -6.11
C ARG A 155 3.31 17.99 -5.92
N PHE A 156 3.09 16.91 -6.64
CA PHE A 156 3.88 15.69 -6.47
C PHE A 156 3.93 14.81 -7.72
N HIS A 157 4.89 13.89 -7.72
CA HIS A 157 4.99 12.77 -8.65
C HIS A 157 5.15 11.50 -7.83
N LEU A 158 4.21 10.58 -7.98
CA LEU A 158 4.24 9.24 -7.43
C LEU A 158 4.43 8.27 -8.59
N ALA A 159 5.48 7.45 -8.54
CA ALA A 159 5.76 6.39 -9.49
C ALA A 159 5.92 5.06 -8.74
N GLN A 160 5.31 4.01 -9.26
CA GLN A 160 5.42 2.66 -8.74
C GLN A 160 5.65 1.68 -9.91
N PHE A 161 6.62 0.79 -9.72
CA PHE A 161 7.00 -0.24 -10.67
C PHE A 161 7.00 -1.59 -9.95
N ALA A 162 6.21 -2.54 -10.44
CA ALA A 162 6.22 -3.91 -9.95
C ALA A 162 6.76 -4.82 -11.06
N HIS A 163 7.90 -5.45 -10.81
CA HIS A 163 8.51 -6.44 -11.69
C HIS A 163 8.11 -7.84 -11.21
N ASP A 164 7.18 -8.46 -11.92
CA ASP A 164 6.70 -9.79 -11.60
C ASP A 164 7.38 -10.82 -12.50
N GLN A 165 7.99 -11.83 -11.88
CA GLN A 165 8.36 -13.06 -12.57
C GLN A 165 7.41 -14.17 -12.11
N LEU A 166 6.37 -14.41 -12.91
CA LEU A 166 5.46 -15.53 -12.69
C LEU A 166 5.92 -16.74 -13.50
N ALA A 167 6.57 -17.70 -12.84
CA ALA A 167 6.88 -18.98 -13.45
C ALA A 167 5.71 -19.93 -13.25
N THR A 168 4.97 -20.25 -14.32
CA THR A 168 4.00 -21.35 -14.35
C THR A 168 4.54 -22.51 -15.19
N PRO A 169 4.25 -23.78 -14.83
CA PRO A 169 4.58 -24.92 -15.68
C PRO A 169 3.92 -24.76 -17.07
N GLY A 170 4.74 -24.59 -18.12
CA GLY A 170 4.27 -24.37 -19.49
C GLY A 170 3.97 -22.92 -19.87
N GLY A 171 4.34 -21.94 -19.04
CA GLY A 171 4.29 -20.53 -19.39
C GLY A 171 5.08 -20.26 -20.68
N LYS A 172 4.45 -19.64 -21.68
CA LYS A 172 5.19 -19.19 -22.87
C LYS A 172 6.13 -18.07 -22.42
N PRO A 173 7.45 -18.15 -22.72
CA PRO A 173 8.31 -16.99 -22.53
C PRO A 173 7.75 -15.80 -23.31
N GLY A 174 8.00 -14.60 -22.82
CA GLY A 174 7.74 -13.38 -23.58
C GLY A 174 8.42 -13.44 -24.94
N LYS A 175 8.03 -12.54 -25.84
CA LYS A 175 8.47 -12.53 -27.23
C LYS A 175 10.01 -12.49 -27.40
N ASP A 176 10.72 -12.07 -26.35
CA ASP A 176 12.18 -11.92 -26.28
C ASP A 176 12.86 -12.89 -25.29
N GLY A 177 12.16 -13.89 -24.78
CA GLY A 177 12.71 -14.81 -23.77
C GLY A 177 12.65 -14.28 -22.34
N ASP A 178 12.31 -13.01 -22.14
CA ASP A 178 12.05 -12.41 -20.84
C ASP A 178 10.64 -12.78 -20.34
N THR A 179 10.55 -13.31 -19.12
CA THR A 179 9.28 -13.63 -18.44
C THR A 179 8.90 -12.57 -17.40
N THR A 180 9.64 -11.46 -17.34
CA THR A 180 9.38 -10.37 -16.41
C THR A 180 8.30 -9.46 -16.96
N GLU A 181 7.13 -9.43 -16.30
CA GLU A 181 6.10 -8.44 -16.58
C GLU A 181 6.33 -7.24 -15.67
N THR A 182 6.57 -6.07 -16.26
CA THR A 182 6.67 -4.81 -15.50
C THR A 182 5.33 -4.12 -15.51
N ARG A 183 4.66 -4.10 -14.36
CA ARG A 183 3.49 -3.26 -14.11
C ARG A 183 3.97 -1.89 -13.67
N ARG A 184 3.37 -0.85 -14.24
CA ARG A 184 3.77 0.54 -14.03
C ARG A 184 2.56 1.33 -13.58
N ARG A 185 2.70 2.19 -12.59
CA ARG A 185 1.63 3.12 -12.21
C ARG A 185 2.26 4.42 -11.78
N GLU A 186 1.86 5.51 -12.41
CA GLU A 186 2.33 6.81 -11.99
C GLU A 186 1.20 7.82 -11.97
N LEU A 187 1.34 8.79 -11.06
CA LEU A 187 0.44 9.90 -10.85
C LEU A 187 1.27 11.16 -10.61
N ILE A 188 1.01 12.18 -11.41
CA ILE A 188 1.51 13.54 -11.19
C ILE A 188 0.31 14.41 -10.86
N ILE A 189 0.40 15.19 -9.80
CA ILE A 189 -0.55 16.27 -9.51
C ILE A 189 0.24 17.56 -9.48
N LEU A 190 -0.21 18.54 -10.24
CA LEU A 190 0.29 19.91 -10.22
C LEU A 190 -0.93 20.82 -10.20
N ASP A 191 -1.10 21.54 -9.09
CA ASP A 191 -2.23 22.42 -8.84
C ASP A 191 -3.55 21.62 -8.93
N GLU A 192 -4.48 22.00 -9.82
CA GLU A 192 -5.79 21.33 -9.98
C GLU A 192 -5.80 20.26 -11.09
N GLN A 193 -4.64 19.95 -11.67
CA GLN A 193 -4.51 19.04 -12.81
C GLN A 193 -3.79 17.74 -12.39
N ARG A 194 -4.27 16.62 -12.93
CA ARG A 194 -3.62 15.31 -12.80
C ARG A 194 -3.11 14.79 -14.13
N TRP A 195 -2.02 14.04 -14.05
CA TRP A 195 -1.54 13.17 -15.12
C TRP A 195 -1.35 11.77 -14.56
N ALA A 196 -1.87 10.76 -15.24
CA ALA A 196 -1.80 9.39 -14.76
C ALA A 196 -1.49 8.42 -15.89
N VAL A 197 -0.69 7.40 -15.58
CA VAL A 197 -0.38 6.28 -16.46
C VAL A 197 -0.50 4.98 -15.69
N ARG A 198 -0.94 3.93 -16.39
CA ARG A 198 -1.01 2.57 -15.85
C ARG A 198 -0.55 1.58 -16.91
N ASP A 199 0.33 0.67 -16.54
CA ASP A 199 0.92 -0.38 -17.36
C ASP A 199 1.43 0.18 -18.71
N HIS A 200 0.91 -0.37 -19.82
CA HIS A 200 1.25 -0.01 -21.19
C HIS A 200 0.34 1.08 -21.79
N TRP A 201 -0.58 1.66 -21.00
CA TRP A 201 -1.45 2.72 -21.48
C TRP A 201 -0.67 4.03 -21.66
N PRO A 202 -1.08 4.93 -22.56
CA PRO A 202 -0.47 6.25 -22.67
C PRO A 202 -0.78 7.09 -21.41
N TRP A 203 0.02 8.14 -21.20
CA TRP A 203 -0.29 9.15 -20.20
C TRP A 203 -1.64 9.81 -20.50
N THR A 204 -2.45 9.96 -19.44
CA THR A 204 -3.74 10.65 -19.51
C THR A 204 -3.75 11.88 -18.63
N THR A 205 -4.47 12.93 -19.03
CA THR A 205 -4.61 14.18 -18.26
C THR A 205 -6.06 14.58 -18.05
N GLY A 206 -6.35 15.19 -16.90
CA GLY A 206 -7.67 15.72 -16.55
C GLY A 206 -7.63 16.50 -15.23
N PRO A 207 -8.75 17.08 -14.80
CA PRO A 207 -8.83 17.72 -13.48
C PRO A 207 -8.69 16.69 -12.36
N VAL A 208 -8.29 17.15 -11.17
CA VAL A 208 -8.35 16.37 -9.94
C VAL A 208 -9.83 16.23 -9.53
N GLU A 209 -10.40 15.03 -9.66
CA GLU A 209 -11.84 14.79 -9.46
C GLU A 209 -12.19 14.23 -8.07
N SER A 210 -11.20 13.75 -7.31
CA SER A 210 -11.42 13.13 -5.99
C SER A 210 -10.15 13.15 -5.14
N ASP A 211 -10.31 12.90 -3.84
CA ASP A 211 -9.21 12.74 -2.88
C ASP A 211 -8.61 11.32 -2.85
N LEU A 212 -8.94 10.45 -3.80
CA LEU A 212 -8.39 9.08 -3.87
C LEU A 212 -6.86 9.05 -3.98
N TRP A 213 -6.24 10.11 -4.49
CA TRP A 213 -4.79 10.25 -4.51
C TRP A 213 -4.19 10.30 -3.10
N GLN A 214 -4.93 10.79 -2.09
CA GLN A 214 -4.46 10.81 -0.71
C GLN A 214 -4.26 9.39 -0.17
N LEU A 215 -5.16 8.47 -0.52
CA LEU A 215 -5.01 7.04 -0.18
C LEU A 215 -3.74 6.44 -0.80
N TRP A 216 -3.39 6.83 -2.03
CA TRP A 216 -2.18 6.32 -2.69
C TRP A 216 -0.91 6.85 -2.02
N LEU A 217 -0.95 8.08 -1.49
CA LEU A 217 0.17 8.64 -0.72
C LEU A 217 0.29 7.96 0.65
N ASP A 218 -0.84 7.67 1.30
CA ASP A 218 -0.84 6.91 2.55
C ASP A 218 -0.30 5.49 2.33
N ASP A 219 -0.72 4.79 1.28
CA ASP A 219 -0.17 3.49 0.88
C ASP A 219 1.36 3.57 0.67
N ALA A 220 1.85 4.62 -0.01
CA ALA A 220 3.29 4.85 -0.20
C ALA A 220 4.03 5.05 1.13
N GLN A 221 3.44 5.81 2.07
CA GLN A 221 3.99 6.03 3.41
C GLN A 221 3.96 4.75 4.27
N HIS A 222 3.00 3.86 4.03
CA HIS A 222 2.80 2.60 4.75
C HIS A 222 3.64 1.42 4.24
N GLY A 223 4.49 1.58 3.21
CA GLY A 223 5.29 0.46 2.70
C GLY A 223 6.12 -0.28 3.77
N ALA A 224 6.69 0.46 4.74
CA ALA A 224 7.42 -0.15 5.87
C ALA A 224 6.48 -0.84 6.89
N LEU A 225 5.24 -0.37 7.02
CA LEU A 225 4.24 -0.94 7.92
C LEU A 225 3.89 -2.36 7.51
N ASP A 226 3.71 -2.63 6.22
CA ASP A 226 3.31 -3.96 5.72
C ASP A 226 4.29 -5.06 6.15
N VAL A 227 5.59 -4.79 6.00
CA VAL A 227 6.64 -5.74 6.37
C VAL A 227 6.83 -5.80 7.88
N LEU A 228 6.63 -4.67 8.59
CA LEU A 228 6.61 -4.65 10.04
C LEU A 228 5.45 -5.51 10.60
N GLU A 229 4.24 -5.39 10.06
CA GLU A 229 3.09 -6.20 10.46
C GLU A 229 3.32 -7.69 10.18
N LEU A 230 4.00 -8.02 9.08
CA LEU A 230 4.43 -9.39 8.82
C LEU A 230 5.46 -9.89 9.85
N ALA A 231 6.39 -9.04 10.28
CA ALA A 231 7.42 -9.37 11.27
C ALA A 231 6.87 -9.54 12.69
N GLY A 232 5.77 -8.86 13.02
CA GLY A 232 5.28 -8.70 14.40
C GLY A 232 5.10 -9.97 15.21
N PRO A 233 4.52 -11.05 14.66
CA PRO A 233 4.32 -12.29 15.40
C PRO A 233 5.62 -12.97 15.88
N VAL A 234 6.77 -12.65 15.28
CA VAL A 234 8.06 -13.32 15.55
C VAL A 234 9.18 -12.37 15.95
N SER A 235 8.87 -11.09 16.18
CA SER A 235 9.87 -10.05 16.42
C SER A 235 9.64 -9.31 17.72
N ASP A 236 10.74 -8.96 18.39
CA ASP A 236 10.77 -8.03 19.51
C ASP A 236 11.59 -6.79 19.17
N ILE A 237 11.33 -5.69 19.89
CA ILE A 237 12.21 -4.53 19.87
C ILE A 237 13.44 -4.87 20.71
N ASP A 238 14.61 -4.85 20.10
CA ASP A 238 15.90 -5.12 20.74
C ASP A 238 16.41 -3.89 21.47
N ALA A 239 16.50 -2.77 20.74
CA ALA A 239 17.02 -1.53 21.27
C ALA A 239 16.38 -0.32 20.57
N VAL A 240 16.19 0.75 21.34
CA VAL A 240 15.90 2.09 20.83
C VAL A 240 17.03 3.00 21.27
N THR A 241 17.76 3.57 20.31
CA THR A 241 18.92 4.42 20.58
C THR A 241 18.83 5.74 19.85
N ALA A 242 19.36 6.81 20.45
CA ALA A 242 19.48 8.08 19.75
C ALA A 242 20.43 7.94 18.55
N ALA A 243 20.06 8.53 17.43
CA ALA A 243 20.83 8.54 16.21
C ALA A 243 20.73 9.92 15.54
N GLU A 244 21.51 10.10 14.49
CA GLU A 244 21.37 11.22 13.56
C GLU A 244 21.23 10.64 12.15
N HIS A 245 20.29 11.20 11.38
CA HIS A 245 20.11 10.84 9.97
C HIS A 245 20.15 12.11 9.14
N ARG A 246 21.23 12.28 8.36
CA ARG A 246 21.43 13.44 7.47
C ARG A 246 21.25 14.79 8.19
N GLY A 247 21.87 14.95 9.36
CA GLY A 247 21.77 16.19 10.15
C GLY A 247 20.50 16.32 11.00
N ARG A 248 19.59 15.33 10.95
CA ARG A 248 18.34 15.34 11.73
C ARG A 248 18.43 14.39 12.94
N PRO A 249 18.02 14.83 14.14
CA PRO A 249 17.88 13.93 15.29
C PRO A 249 16.87 12.82 14.99
N ALA A 250 17.27 11.57 15.27
CA ALA A 250 16.46 10.39 15.02
C ALA A 250 16.51 9.41 16.21
N LEU A 251 15.56 8.47 16.23
CA LEU A 251 15.61 7.27 17.05
C LEU A 251 15.83 6.06 16.14
N ARG A 252 16.90 5.31 16.38
CA ARG A 252 17.13 4.01 15.74
C ARG A 252 16.45 2.92 16.56
N VAL A 253 15.49 2.25 15.95
CA VAL A 253 14.78 1.09 16.49
C VAL A 253 15.34 -0.16 15.81
N ARG A 254 15.96 -1.05 16.59
CA ARG A 254 16.43 -2.36 16.10
C ARG A 254 15.45 -3.43 16.51
N LEU A 255 15.16 -4.33 15.60
CA LEU A 255 14.33 -5.51 15.83
C LEU A 255 15.22 -6.75 15.97
N ARG A 256 14.77 -7.70 16.77
CA ARG A 256 15.37 -9.04 16.88
C ARG A 256 14.28 -10.10 16.76
N SER A 257 14.67 -11.32 16.38
CA SER A 257 13.80 -12.48 16.54
C SER A 257 13.42 -12.64 18.00
N SER A 258 12.13 -12.86 18.24
CA SER A 258 11.62 -13.16 19.58
C SER A 258 11.83 -14.63 19.89
N ASP A 259 12.05 -14.93 21.17
CA ASP A 259 12.08 -16.30 21.69
C ASP A 259 10.65 -16.84 21.91
N GLN A 260 9.63 -15.99 21.74
CA GLN A 260 8.21 -16.32 21.90
C GLN A 260 7.44 -15.88 20.65
N THR A 261 6.32 -16.54 20.38
CA THR A 261 5.40 -16.10 19.33
C THR A 261 4.37 -15.13 19.91
N HIS A 262 4.04 -14.08 19.15
CA HIS A 262 3.08 -13.04 19.49
C HIS A 262 1.82 -13.12 18.63
N PRO A 263 0.91 -14.08 18.89
CA PRO A 263 -0.29 -14.28 18.08
C PRO A 263 -1.21 -13.05 18.07
N GLU A 264 -1.19 -12.22 19.10
CA GLU A 264 -1.95 -10.97 19.19
C GLU A 264 -1.50 -9.90 18.19
N ARG A 265 -0.31 -10.07 17.58
CA ARG A 265 0.25 -9.16 16.57
C ARG A 265 0.00 -9.64 15.14
N VAL A 266 -0.66 -10.78 14.96
CA VAL A 266 -1.03 -11.27 13.63
C VAL A 266 -2.12 -10.37 13.07
N VAL A 267 -1.86 -9.78 11.89
CA VAL A 267 -2.86 -9.04 11.13
C VAL A 267 -3.51 -10.01 10.13
N ASP A 268 -4.78 -10.29 10.36
CA ASP A 268 -5.57 -11.20 9.53
C ASP A 268 -5.65 -10.69 8.09
N GLY A 269 -5.18 -11.53 7.16
CA GLY A 269 -5.34 -11.32 5.73
C GLY A 269 -6.48 -12.16 5.16
N LEU A 270 -6.73 -12.00 3.85
CA LEU A 270 -7.72 -12.82 3.13
C LEU A 270 -7.34 -14.32 3.07
N ASP A 271 -6.04 -14.66 3.16
CA ASP A 271 -5.58 -16.04 3.26
C ASP A 271 -4.84 -16.26 4.62
N PRO A 272 -5.24 -17.29 5.41
CA PRO A 272 -4.70 -17.53 6.74
C PRO A 272 -3.29 -18.18 6.75
N TRP A 273 -2.57 -18.22 5.62
CA TRP A 273 -1.23 -18.80 5.57
C TRP A 273 -0.26 -18.20 6.60
N ARG A 274 -0.40 -16.90 6.92
CA ARG A 274 0.42 -16.22 7.93
C ARG A 274 0.36 -16.91 9.30
N GLY A 275 -0.83 -17.35 9.72
CA GLY A 275 -1.02 -18.05 10.99
C GLY A 275 -0.48 -19.49 11.02
N ARG A 276 -0.05 -20.03 9.87
CA ARG A 276 0.52 -21.38 9.74
C ARG A 276 2.01 -21.36 9.38
N ALA A 277 2.57 -20.19 9.12
CA ALA A 277 3.95 -20.06 8.70
C ALA A 277 4.90 -20.00 9.88
N ALA A 278 5.98 -20.76 9.81
CA ALA A 278 7.16 -20.54 10.63
C ALA A 278 7.94 -19.39 10.01
N MET A 279 7.88 -18.22 10.65
CA MET A 279 8.56 -17.00 10.21
C MET A 279 9.85 -16.78 11.01
N GLU A 280 10.82 -16.14 10.38
CA GLU A 280 12.12 -15.78 10.95
C GLU A 280 12.47 -14.35 10.55
N LEU A 281 12.83 -13.52 11.53
CA LEU A 281 13.43 -12.22 11.28
C LEU A 281 14.93 -12.38 11.02
N VAL A 282 15.36 -12.04 9.81
CA VAL A 282 16.77 -12.04 9.42
C VAL A 282 17.44 -10.76 9.91
N SER A 283 16.80 -9.62 9.67
CA SER A 283 17.24 -8.31 10.18
C SER A 283 16.08 -7.31 10.20
N GLY A 284 16.15 -6.31 11.09
CA GLY A 284 15.17 -5.24 11.12
C GLY A 284 15.73 -3.99 11.79
N GLU A 285 15.71 -2.87 11.07
CA GLU A 285 16.06 -1.54 11.58
C GLU A 285 15.11 -0.50 10.99
N ILE A 286 14.60 0.39 11.84
CA ILE A 286 13.78 1.53 11.46
C ILE A 286 14.36 2.77 12.13
N LEU A 287 14.59 3.84 11.36
CA LEU A 287 14.92 5.17 11.88
C LEU A 287 13.66 6.01 11.91
N LEU A 288 13.33 6.56 13.08
CA LEU A 288 12.22 7.49 13.27
C LEU A 288 12.75 8.91 13.47
N ASP A 289 12.21 9.90 12.77
CA ASP A 289 12.49 11.32 13.02
C ASP A 289 12.03 11.68 14.43
N ARG A 290 12.93 12.27 15.24
CA ARG A 290 12.66 12.48 16.66
C ARG A 290 11.61 13.57 16.93
N ALA A 291 11.34 14.45 15.98
CA ALA A 291 10.34 15.51 16.16
C ALA A 291 8.92 15.03 15.78
N THR A 292 8.82 14.21 14.73
CA THR A 292 7.55 13.88 14.07
C THR A 292 7.12 12.42 14.24
N GLY A 293 8.08 11.51 14.46
CA GLY A 293 7.85 10.07 14.54
C GLY A 293 7.68 9.40 13.17
N LEU A 294 7.82 10.16 12.08
CA LEU A 294 7.84 9.61 10.74
C LEU A 294 9.09 8.74 10.57
N TRP A 295 8.95 7.61 9.88
CA TRP A 295 10.12 6.83 9.54
C TRP A 295 10.94 7.56 8.45
N LEU A 296 12.25 7.67 8.68
CA LEU A 296 13.22 8.26 7.75
C LEU A 296 13.95 7.21 6.94
N SER A 297 14.11 6.01 7.48
CA SER A 297 14.57 4.85 6.73
C SER A 297 14.10 3.57 7.41
N ALA A 298 13.91 2.51 6.64
CA ALA A 298 13.61 1.19 7.16
C ALA A 298 14.28 0.12 6.29
N THR A 299 14.95 -0.82 6.95
CA THR A 299 15.46 -2.05 6.33
C THR A 299 14.93 -3.22 7.14
N ILE A 300 14.12 -4.08 6.53
CA ILE A 300 13.52 -5.24 7.19
C ILE A 300 13.64 -6.45 6.26
N GLU A 301 14.15 -7.56 6.79
CA GLU A 301 14.31 -8.80 6.06
C GLU A 301 13.74 -9.97 6.87
N LEU A 302 12.82 -10.72 6.25
CA LEU A 302 12.15 -11.88 6.84
C LEU A 302 12.26 -13.10 5.92
N ARG A 303 12.17 -14.27 6.53
CA ARG A 303 11.97 -15.55 5.86
C ARG A 303 10.78 -16.27 6.43
N TRP A 304 10.16 -17.14 5.64
CA TRP A 304 9.10 -18.00 6.12
C TRP A 304 9.13 -19.37 5.47
N THR A 305 8.54 -20.33 6.16
CA THR A 305 8.21 -21.66 5.64
C THR A 305 6.82 -22.07 6.08
N PHE A 306 6.07 -22.75 5.22
CA PHE A 306 4.77 -23.35 5.55
C PHE A 306 4.45 -24.49 4.57
N ASP A 307 3.44 -25.30 4.90
CA ASP A 307 2.90 -26.27 3.98
C ASP A 307 1.70 -25.69 3.21
N ASP A 308 1.74 -25.77 1.89
CA ASP A 308 0.62 -25.36 1.04
C ASP A 308 -0.61 -26.27 1.26
N ARG A 309 -1.71 -26.00 0.54
CA ARG A 309 -2.94 -26.80 0.68
C ARG A 309 -2.78 -28.26 0.24
N ALA A 310 -1.70 -28.60 -0.47
CA ALA A 310 -1.34 -29.94 -0.89
C ALA A 310 -0.29 -30.59 0.03
N HIS A 311 -0.02 -30.00 1.20
CA HIS A 311 1.01 -30.45 2.16
C HIS A 311 2.43 -30.46 1.58
N ARG A 312 2.72 -29.53 0.67
CA ARG A 312 4.05 -29.37 0.08
C ARG A 312 4.78 -28.22 0.77
N PRO A 313 6.08 -28.38 1.06
CA PRO A 313 6.86 -27.34 1.72
C PRO A 313 7.06 -26.17 0.77
N VAL A 314 6.61 -25.01 1.21
CA VAL A 314 6.80 -23.71 0.59
C VAL A 314 7.74 -22.91 1.49
N ALA A 315 8.64 -22.15 0.89
CA ALA A 315 9.36 -21.10 1.60
C ALA A 315 9.25 -19.79 0.86
N GLY A 316 9.61 -18.73 1.55
CA GLY A 316 9.70 -17.41 0.96
C GLY A 316 10.54 -16.47 1.79
N HIS A 317 10.69 -15.28 1.23
CA HIS A 317 11.55 -14.23 1.72
C HIS A 317 10.97 -12.88 1.31
N VAL A 318 11.13 -11.90 2.19
CA VAL A 318 10.89 -10.49 1.84
C VAL A 318 12.07 -9.67 2.33
N ARG A 319 12.47 -8.70 1.52
CA ARG A 319 13.41 -7.66 1.89
C ARG A 319 12.83 -6.31 1.51
N PHE A 320 12.69 -5.44 2.49
CA PHE A 320 12.29 -4.05 2.32
C PHE A 320 13.48 -3.15 2.61
N ASP A 321 13.73 -2.20 1.71
CA ASP A 321 14.69 -1.12 1.89
C ASP A 321 14.01 0.20 1.46
N GLY A 322 13.79 1.12 2.39
CA GLY A 322 13.16 2.40 2.12
C GLY A 322 13.83 3.57 2.83
N ALA A 323 13.68 4.77 2.25
CA ALA A 323 14.15 6.01 2.85
C ALA A 323 13.26 7.21 2.49
N VAL A 324 13.25 8.20 3.38
CA VAL A 324 12.61 9.51 3.22
C VAL A 324 13.67 10.59 3.38
N GLU A 325 13.78 11.44 2.37
CA GLU A 325 14.76 12.51 2.30
C GLU A 325 14.04 13.86 2.29
N THR A 326 14.29 14.72 3.27
CA THR A 326 13.79 16.10 3.22
C THR A 326 14.63 16.94 2.26
N LEU A 327 13.99 17.76 1.44
CA LEU A 327 14.63 18.52 0.38
C LEU A 327 14.61 20.01 0.71
N GLU A 328 15.77 20.65 0.72
CA GLU A 328 15.87 22.12 0.91
C GLU A 328 15.27 22.89 -0.26
N THR A 329 15.41 22.35 -1.47
CA THR A 329 14.84 22.90 -2.70
C THR A 329 13.77 21.94 -3.22
N PRO A 330 12.54 22.42 -3.49
CA PRO A 330 11.49 21.59 -4.07
C PRO A 330 11.95 20.87 -5.35
N PRO A 331 11.64 19.57 -5.51
CA PRO A 331 11.96 18.83 -6.72
C PRO A 331 11.22 19.43 -7.91
N THR A 332 11.89 19.47 -9.07
CA THR A 332 11.23 19.85 -10.32
C THR A 332 10.37 18.70 -10.81
N ILE A 333 9.06 18.96 -10.94
CA ILE A 333 8.07 18.03 -11.46
C ILE A 333 7.40 18.69 -12.65
N ALA A 334 7.43 18.01 -13.79
CA ALA A 334 6.87 18.50 -15.05
C ALA A 334 5.79 17.54 -15.57
N PRO A 335 4.75 18.05 -16.23
CA PRO A 335 3.83 17.22 -16.99
C PRO A 335 4.56 16.36 -18.04
N PRO A 336 4.08 15.15 -18.33
CA PRO A 336 4.55 14.38 -19.47
C PRO A 336 4.16 15.06 -20.79
N GLU A 337 5.10 15.15 -21.74
CA GLU A 337 4.90 15.82 -23.04
C GLU A 337 3.85 15.12 -23.93
N ASP A 338 3.69 13.81 -23.77
CA ASP A 338 2.83 12.94 -24.57
C ASP A 338 1.45 12.67 -23.93
N ALA A 339 1.11 13.39 -22.87
CA ALA A 339 -0.15 13.23 -22.18
C ALA A 339 -1.37 13.59 -23.04
N GLN A 340 -2.34 12.70 -23.10
CA GLN A 340 -3.58 12.88 -23.85
C GLN A 340 -4.74 13.16 -22.88
N PRO A 341 -5.72 14.00 -23.23
CA PRO A 341 -6.89 14.19 -22.38
C PRO A 341 -7.58 12.83 -22.15
N VAL A 342 -8.05 12.58 -20.93
CA VAL A 342 -8.86 11.40 -20.63
C VAL A 342 -10.02 11.38 -21.62
N PRO A 343 -10.21 10.30 -22.41
CA PRO A 343 -11.33 10.22 -23.33
C PRO A 343 -12.62 10.37 -22.53
N GLU A 344 -13.50 11.29 -22.94
CA GLU A 344 -14.84 11.38 -22.36
C GLU A 344 -15.51 10.02 -22.50
N ARG A 345 -15.60 9.27 -21.40
CA ARG A 345 -16.48 8.11 -21.36
C ARG A 345 -17.88 8.66 -21.24
N ASP A 346 -18.59 8.71 -22.36
CA ASP A 346 -20.05 8.80 -22.33
C ASP A 346 -20.53 7.69 -21.38
N ARG A 347 -21.01 8.09 -20.20
CA ARG A 347 -21.56 7.13 -19.23
C ARG A 347 -22.67 6.38 -19.95
N PRO A 348 -22.67 5.03 -20.02
CA PRO A 348 -23.69 4.30 -20.76
C PRO A 348 -25.11 4.69 -20.36
N GLU A 349 -25.31 5.12 -19.12
CA GLU A 349 -26.56 5.64 -18.57
C GLU A 349 -26.92 7.02 -19.16
N LEU A 350 -25.95 7.93 -19.32
CA LEU A 350 -26.13 9.23 -19.96
C LEU A 350 -26.28 9.10 -21.47
N LEU A 351 -25.51 8.21 -22.11
CA LEU A 351 -25.67 7.86 -23.51
C LEU A 351 -27.05 7.24 -23.74
N ARG A 352 -27.51 6.36 -22.84
CA ARG A 352 -28.85 5.79 -22.85
C ARG A 352 -29.92 6.86 -22.64
N GLN A 353 -29.79 7.77 -21.67
CA GLN A 353 -30.73 8.89 -21.50
C GLN A 353 -30.79 9.79 -22.74
N ARG A 354 -29.63 10.10 -23.33
CA ARG A 354 -29.51 10.92 -24.55
C ARG A 354 -30.10 10.21 -25.78
N LEU A 355 -29.86 8.90 -25.92
CA LEU A 355 -30.39 8.06 -27.01
C LEU A 355 -31.90 7.77 -26.86
N LEU A 356 -32.39 7.64 -25.63
CA LEU A 356 -33.80 7.40 -25.35
C LEU A 356 -34.59 8.71 -25.25
N GLY A 357 -33.96 9.89 -25.36
CA GLY A 357 -34.64 11.19 -25.42
C GLY A 357 -35.58 11.47 -24.23
N GLY A 358 -35.27 10.92 -23.04
CA GLY A 358 -36.16 11.01 -21.88
C GLY A 358 -37.34 10.02 -21.86
N LEU A 359 -37.39 9.03 -22.76
CA LEU A 359 -38.42 7.98 -22.77
C LEU A 359 -38.17 6.85 -21.76
N ALA A 360 -37.00 6.80 -21.13
CA ALA A 360 -36.81 6.01 -19.92
C ALA A 360 -37.17 6.89 -18.72
N GLY A 361 -38.40 6.71 -18.22
CA GLY A 361 -38.86 7.30 -16.95
C GLY A 361 -38.06 6.78 -15.74
N PRO A 362 -38.31 7.35 -14.54
CA PRO A 362 -37.45 7.29 -13.35
C PRO A 362 -37.03 5.88 -12.94
#